data_AF-A0A077LCU3-F1
#
_entry.id   AF-A0A077LCU3-F1
#
_cell.length_a   1.000
_cell.length_b   1.000
_cell.length_c   1.000
_cell.angle_alpha   90.00
_cell.angle_beta   90.00
_cell.angle_gamma   90.00
#
_symmetry.space_group_name_H-M   'P 1'
#
loop_
_entity.id
_entity.type
_entity.pdbx_description
1 polymer ?
#
loop_
_entity_poly.entity_id
_entity_poly.type
_entity_poly.pdbx_seq_one_letter_code
_entity_poly.pdbx_strand_id
1 'polypeptide(L)'
;MKTLIGIVVLFGLHSMAWAIEPGPASQAQQQTETWLQLQVKGSAASKIPQTATPTEREQSLQRWLDSNNHKIPEFFDQEQGGKVAGGSR
;
A
#
# COMPACT_ATOMS: atom_id res chain seq x y z
N MET A 1 -52.55 -13.11 16.41
CA MET A 1 -52.31 -11.65 16.32
C MET A 1 -51.03 -11.21 17.02
N LYS A 2 -50.79 -11.56 18.29
CA LYS A 2 -49.59 -11.15 19.06
C LYS A 2 -48.25 -11.56 18.40
N THR A 3 -48.19 -12.74 17.81
CA THR A 3 -47.02 -13.25 17.07
C THR A 3 -46.75 -12.51 15.77
N LEU A 4 -47.80 -12.13 15.05
CA LEU A 4 -47.71 -11.35 13.80
C LEU A 4 -47.18 -9.93 14.08
N ILE A 5 -47.64 -9.30 15.16
CA ILE A 5 -47.17 -7.98 15.60
C ILE A 5 -45.69 -8.02 15.99
N GLY A 6 -45.25 -9.07 16.68
CA GLY A 6 -43.84 -9.25 17.03
C GLY A 6 -42.92 -9.35 15.80
N ILE A 7 -43.36 -10.06 14.75
CA ILE A 7 -42.61 -10.19 13.50
C ILE A 7 -42.53 -8.85 12.76
N VAL A 8 -43.63 -8.10 12.67
CA VAL A 8 -43.65 -6.77 12.01
C VAL A 8 -42.74 -5.77 12.72
N VAL A 9 -42.70 -5.78 14.05
CA VAL A 9 -41.81 -4.91 14.84
C VAL A 9 -40.34 -5.30 14.65
N LEU A 10 -40.03 -6.60 14.64
CA LEU A 10 -38.68 -7.08 14.35
C LEU A 10 -38.22 -6.66 12.95
N PHE A 11 -39.04 -6.81 11.91
CA PHE A 11 -38.66 -6.36 10.55
C PHE A 11 -38.51 -4.84 10.44
N GLY A 12 -39.37 -4.04 11.09
CA GLY A 12 -39.29 -2.57 11.05
C GLY A 12 -38.04 -1.97 11.72
N LEU A 13 -37.48 -2.65 12.73
CA LEU A 13 -36.26 -2.20 13.41
C LEU A 13 -35.01 -2.26 12.52
N HIS A 14 -34.96 -3.13 11.52
CA HIS A 14 -33.82 -3.26 10.59
C HIS A 14 -33.70 -2.06 9.64
N SER A 15 -34.80 -1.33 9.40
CA SER A 15 -34.85 -0.24 8.41
C SER A 15 -34.43 1.13 8.97
N MET A 16 -34.16 1.23 10.28
CA MET A 16 -33.80 2.49 10.94
C MET A 16 -32.27 2.69 11.10
N ALA A 17 -31.46 1.76 10.60
CA ALA A 17 -30.02 1.95 10.49
C ALA A 17 -29.70 2.84 9.27
N TRP A 18 -29.96 4.14 9.41
CA TRP A 18 -29.43 5.13 8.47
C TRP A 18 -27.91 5.19 8.67
N ALA A 19 -27.18 4.54 7.78
CA ALA A 19 -25.73 4.62 7.75
C ALA A 19 -25.30 6.06 7.44
N ILE A 20 -24.37 6.57 8.26
CA ILE A 20 -23.36 7.62 8.04
C ILE A 20 -23.73 8.67 6.97
N GLU A 21 -23.77 9.94 7.38
CA GLU A 21 -23.95 11.08 6.46
C GLU A 21 -23.11 10.92 5.19
N PRO A 22 -23.69 11.15 4.00
CA PRO A 22 -22.96 10.99 2.75
C PRO A 22 -21.84 12.03 2.69
N GLY A 23 -20.61 11.59 2.91
CA GLY A 23 -19.43 12.44 2.82
C GLY A 23 -18.27 11.94 3.66
N PRO A 24 -17.07 12.49 3.44
CA PRO A 24 -15.93 12.18 4.28
C PRO A 24 -16.16 12.75 5.69
N ALA A 25 -15.96 11.95 6.73
CA ALA A 25 -16.08 12.38 8.13
C ALA A 25 -15.02 13.42 8.53
N SER A 26 -13.99 13.62 7.69
CA SER A 26 -12.97 14.66 7.85
C SER A 26 -12.24 14.95 6.53
N GLN A 27 -11.55 16.10 6.46
CA GLN A 27 -10.64 16.42 5.37
C GLN A 27 -9.55 15.36 5.17
N ALA A 28 -9.04 14.78 6.27
CA ALA A 28 -8.03 13.72 6.20
C ALA A 28 -8.58 12.46 5.52
N GLN A 29 -9.80 12.03 5.88
CA GLN A 29 -10.46 10.89 5.22
C GLN A 29 -10.64 11.16 3.72
N GLN A 30 -11.05 12.37 3.33
CA GLN A 30 -11.23 12.72 1.92
C GLN A 30 -9.93 12.57 1.12
N GLN A 31 -8.81 13.02 1.69
CA GLN A 31 -7.50 12.85 1.08
C GLN A 31 -7.14 11.37 0.96
N THR A 32 -7.34 10.59 2.01
CA THR A 32 -7.11 9.13 1.99
C THR A 32 -7.94 8.45 0.91
N GLU A 33 -9.23 8.74 0.83
CA GLU A 33 -10.11 8.20 -0.21
C GLU A 33 -9.66 8.60 -1.61
N THR A 34 -9.21 9.84 -1.78
CA THR A 34 -8.66 10.32 -3.06
C THR A 34 -7.43 9.50 -3.48
N TRP A 35 -6.50 9.24 -2.55
CA TRP A 35 -5.32 8.42 -2.81
C TRP A 35 -5.66 6.97 -3.13
N LEU A 36 -6.59 6.37 -2.39
CA LEU A 36 -7.07 5.01 -2.65
C LEU A 36 -7.72 4.90 -4.03
N GLN A 37 -8.57 5.87 -4.39
CA GLN A 37 -9.20 5.92 -5.70
C GLN A 37 -8.19 6.12 -6.82
N LEU A 38 -7.14 6.94 -6.61
CA LEU A 38 -6.07 7.16 -7.59
C LEU A 38 -5.30 5.86 -7.88
N GLN A 39 -5.00 5.09 -6.82
CA GLN A 39 -4.28 3.82 -6.94
C GLN A 39 -5.12 2.77 -7.67
N VAL A 40 -6.39 2.59 -7.30
CA VAL A 40 -7.28 1.60 -7.93
C VAL A 40 -7.53 1.93 -9.40
N LYS A 41 -7.74 3.21 -9.73
CA LYS A 41 -7.95 3.65 -11.12
C LYS A 41 -6.68 3.58 -11.98
N GLY A 42 -5.51 3.50 -11.35
CA GLY A 42 -4.23 3.57 -12.05
C GLY A 42 -4.01 4.88 -12.82
N SER A 43 -4.73 5.97 -12.50
CA SER A 43 -4.67 7.21 -13.28
C SER A 43 -3.31 7.93 -13.16
N ALA A 44 -2.53 7.61 -12.13
CA ALA A 44 -1.15 8.06 -11.96
C ALA A 44 -0.11 6.99 -12.36
N ALA A 45 -0.51 5.91 -13.05
CA ALA A 45 0.44 4.93 -13.56
C ALA A 45 1.39 5.57 -14.59
N SER A 46 2.65 5.14 -14.58
CA SER A 46 3.64 5.57 -15.58
C SER A 46 3.14 5.26 -17.00
N LYS A 47 3.27 6.24 -17.90
CA LYS A 47 2.99 6.06 -19.33
C LYS A 47 4.01 5.16 -20.03
N ILE A 48 5.15 4.92 -19.39
CA ILE A 48 6.25 4.11 -19.94
C ILE A 48 6.21 2.75 -19.24
N PRO A 49 5.72 1.69 -19.90
CA PRO A 49 5.73 0.34 -19.34
C PRO A 49 7.17 -0.11 -19.10
N GLN A 50 7.46 -0.53 -17.87
CA GLN A 50 8.73 -1.19 -17.56
C GLN A 50 8.53 -2.68 -17.82
N THR A 51 8.93 -3.14 -19.01
CA THR A 51 8.86 -4.56 -19.38
C THR A 51 10.20 -5.24 -19.13
N ALA A 52 10.15 -6.48 -18.67
CA ALA A 52 11.31 -7.36 -18.57
C ALA A 52 11.00 -8.63 -19.36
N THR A 53 11.95 -9.06 -20.18
CA THR A 53 11.90 -10.38 -20.81
C THR A 53 11.92 -11.47 -19.74
N PRO A 54 11.43 -12.69 -20.04
CA PRO A 54 11.53 -13.81 -19.10
C PRO A 54 12.97 -14.05 -18.61
N THR A 55 13.96 -13.93 -19.50
CA THR A 55 15.38 -14.08 -19.16
C THR A 55 15.87 -13.01 -18.18
N GLU A 56 15.53 -11.73 -18.41
CA GLU A 56 15.91 -10.64 -17.48
C GLU A 56 15.23 -10.80 -16.13
N ARG A 57 13.97 -11.26 -16.11
CA ARG A 57 13.27 -11.57 -14.85
C ARG A 57 13.98 -12.67 -14.08
N GLU A 58 14.38 -13.75 -14.75
CA GLU A 58 15.11 -14.86 -14.14
C GLU A 58 16.47 -14.40 -13.58
N GLN A 59 17.23 -13.61 -14.35
CA GLN A 59 18.50 -13.05 -13.89
C GLN A 59 18.32 -12.09 -12.70
N SER A 60 17.23 -11.31 -12.68
CA SER A 60 16.90 -10.48 -11.52
C SER A 60 16.58 -11.31 -10.29
N LEU A 61 15.85 -12.42 -10.46
CA LEU A 61 15.52 -13.34 -9.37
C LEU A 61 16.77 -14.03 -8.83
N GLN A 62 17.65 -14.49 -9.73
CA GLN A 62 18.93 -15.09 -9.36
C GLN A 62 19.79 -14.12 -8.54
N ARG A 63 19.94 -12.86 -9.00
CA ARG A 63 20.67 -11.83 -8.23
C ARG A 63 20.09 -11.60 -6.84
N TRP A 64 18.76 -11.66 -6.71
CA TRP A 64 18.10 -11.52 -5.41
C TRP A 64 18.34 -12.74 -4.52
N LEU A 65 18.39 -13.95 -5.06
CA LEU A 65 18.80 -15.13 -4.30
C LEU A 65 20.27 -15.02 -3.86
N ASP A 66 21.15 -14.60 -4.77
CA ASP A 66 22.58 -14.45 -4.51
C ASP A 66 22.88 -13.38 -3.45
N SER A 67 22.05 -12.34 -3.32
CA SER A 67 22.24 -11.31 -2.29
C SER A 67 22.09 -11.87 -0.87
N ASN A 68 21.31 -12.94 -0.68
CA ASN A 68 21.17 -13.61 0.63
C ASN A 68 22.38 -14.48 1.00
N ASN A 69 23.26 -14.79 0.04
CA ASN A 69 24.45 -15.61 0.28
C ASN A 69 25.64 -14.80 0.83
N HIS A 70 25.53 -13.47 0.86
CA HIS A 70 26.59 -12.62 1.37
C HIS A 70 26.55 -12.61 2.89
N LYS A 71 27.63 -13.07 3.53
CA LYS A 71 27.77 -12.99 4.98
C LYS A 71 27.75 -11.53 5.41
N ILE A 72 26.98 -11.23 6.46
CA ILE A 72 27.06 -9.94 7.13
C ILE A 72 28.48 -9.83 7.73
N PRO A 73 29.27 -8.81 7.39
CA PRO A 73 30.59 -8.62 8.00
C PRO A 73 30.44 -8.36 9.50
N GLU A 74 31.30 -8.96 10.33
CA GLU A 74 31.35 -8.68 11.78
C GLU A 74 31.75 -7.22 12.06
N PHE A 75 32.52 -6.61 11.15
CA PHE A 75 32.97 -5.22 11.24
C PHE A 75 32.76 -4.51 9.91
N PHE A 76 32.33 -3.25 9.99
CA PHE A 76 32.25 -2.36 8.83
C PHE A 76 33.64 -1.78 8.55
N ASP A 77 34.18 -2.03 7.36
CA ASP A 77 35.45 -1.46 6.92
C ASP A 77 35.25 0.02 6.55
N GLN A 78 35.86 0.92 7.32
CA GLN A 78 35.74 2.37 7.11
C GLN A 78 36.30 2.83 5.76
N GLU A 79 37.22 2.08 5.14
CA GLU A 79 37.77 2.44 3.83
C GLU A 79 36.83 2.07 2.66
N GLN A 80 35.83 1.20 2.89
CA GLN A 80 34.86 0.79 1.86
C GLN A 80 33.73 1.82 1.65
N GLY A 81 33.54 2.76 2.59
CA GLY A 81 32.47 3.76 2.55
C GLY A 81 32.67 4.91 1.55
N GLY A 82 33.77 4.91 0.79
CA GLY A 82 34.14 6.02 -0.10
C GLY A 82 34.72 7.21 0.66
N LYS A 83 35.70 7.90 0.04
CA LYS A 83 36.37 9.06 0.66
C LYS A 83 35.52 10.31 0.46
N VAL A 84 34.90 10.79 1.52
CA VAL A 84 34.22 12.10 1.50
C VAL A 84 35.32 13.16 1.67
N ALA A 85 35.59 13.95 0.63
CA ALA A 85 36.51 15.07 0.74
C ALA A 85 35.92 16.11 1.69
N GLY A 86 36.45 16.17 2.92
CA GLY A 86 36.09 17.21 3.87
C GLY A 86 36.48 18.57 3.31
N GLY A 87 35.48 19.42 3.04
CA GLY A 87 35.71 20.79 2.62
C GLY A 87 36.41 21.57 3.74
N SER A 88 37.67 21.94 3.50
CA SER A 88 38.34 22.95 4.33
C SER A 88 37.60 24.26 4.21
N ARG A 89 37.14 24.79 5.35
CA ARG A 89 36.72 26.17 5.51
C ARG A 89 37.93 27.06 5.75
#